data_AF-A0A0C3JCC1-F1
#
_entry.id   AF-A0A0C3JCC1-F1
#
_cell.length_a   1.000
_cell.length_b   1.000
_cell.length_c   1.000
_cell.angle_alpha   90.00
_cell.angle_beta   90.00
_cell.angle_gamma   90.00
#
_symmetry.space_group_name_H-M   'P 1'
#
loop_
_entity.id
_entity.type
_entity.pdbx_description
1 polymer ?
#
loop_
_entity_poly.entity_id
_entity_poly.type
_entity_poly.pdbx_seq_one_letter_code
_entity_poly.pdbx_strand_id
1 'polypeptide(L)'
;PCYDTVLFQLSHSEIAFAHLVFMFSCNIPDFSTYQFALICPYTTNINAAHNSFDNAFRLMCIKACPYTVSIFIPIWSIVRGVLLYPDPKYKDEYFVVEHIDGDMFHHINEWNRHHLDQE
;
A
#
# COMPACT_ATOMS: atom_id res chain seq x y z
N PRO A 1 15.95 6.60 -2.49
CA PRO A 1 14.63 6.98 -1.93
C PRO A 1 13.89 5.73 -1.49
N CYS A 2 13.69 5.53 -0.19
CA CYS A 2 12.79 4.50 0.33
C CYS A 2 11.39 5.11 0.31
N TYR A 3 10.55 4.68 -0.62
CA TYR A 3 9.17 5.11 -0.65
C TYR A 3 8.37 4.15 0.22
N ASP A 4 7.96 4.61 1.38
CA ASP A 4 7.27 3.80 2.38
C ASP A 4 5.75 3.81 2.16
N THR A 5 5.28 3.94 0.91
CA THR A 5 3.84 3.88 0.60
C THR A 5 3.51 2.60 -0.15
N VAL A 6 2.40 1.99 0.21
CA VAL A 6 1.90 0.75 -0.38
C VAL A 6 0.46 0.93 -0.86
N LEU A 7 0.14 0.25 -1.95
CA LEU A 7 -1.23 -0.08 -2.34
C LEU A 7 -1.56 -1.46 -1.79
N PHE A 8 -2.65 -1.56 -1.03
CA PHE A 8 -3.08 -2.83 -0.45
C PHE A 8 -4.56 -3.09 -0.71
N GLN A 9 -4.92 -4.36 -0.73
CA GLN A 9 -6.28 -4.84 -0.93
C GLN A 9 -7.00 -4.90 0.42
N LEU A 10 -8.08 -4.13 0.55
CA LEU A 10 -8.93 -4.11 1.74
C LEU A 10 -10.02 -5.18 1.64
N SER A 11 -10.56 -5.37 0.44
CA SER A 11 -11.56 -6.39 0.10
C SER A 11 -11.43 -6.80 -1.38
N HIS A 12 -12.25 -7.74 -1.86
CA HIS A 12 -12.15 -8.22 -3.25
C HIS A 12 -12.26 -7.08 -4.30
N SER A 13 -13.01 -6.02 -3.99
CA SER A 13 -13.26 -4.89 -4.89
C SER A 13 -12.65 -3.56 -4.42
N GLU A 14 -12.01 -3.52 -3.25
CA GLU A 14 -11.51 -2.28 -2.65
C GLU A 14 -10.00 -2.35 -2.45
N ILE A 15 -9.34 -1.30 -2.94
CA ILE A 15 -7.92 -1.06 -2.75
C ILE A 15 -7.74 0.30 -2.08
N ALA A 16 -6.71 0.41 -1.26
CA ALA A 16 -6.38 1.64 -0.56
C ALA A 16 -4.87 1.86 -0.53
N PHE A 17 -4.49 3.12 -0.33
CA PHE A 17 -3.10 3.48 -0.09
C PHE A 17 -2.84 3.52 1.41
N ALA A 18 -1.63 3.21 1.82
CA ALA A 18 -1.17 3.41 3.18
C ALA A 18 0.32 3.72 3.24
N HIS A 19 0.73 4.41 4.29
CA HIS A 19 2.12 4.48 4.68
C HIS A 19 2.50 3.18 5.42
N LEU A 20 3.45 2.44 4.90
CA LEU A 20 4.08 1.31 5.55
C LEU A 20 4.95 1.81 6.71
N VAL A 21 4.64 1.38 7.93
CA VAL A 21 5.42 1.74 9.12
C VAL A 21 6.46 0.67 9.42
N PHE A 22 6.03 -0.60 9.41
CA PHE A 22 6.89 -1.71 9.80
C PHE A 22 6.38 -3.05 9.25
N MET A 23 7.28 -3.99 8.96
CA MET A 23 6.95 -5.38 8.61
C MET A 23 7.53 -6.33 9.67
N PHE A 24 6.76 -7.33 10.06
CA PHE A 24 7.18 -8.29 11.07
C PHE A 24 6.56 -9.67 10.87
N SER A 25 7.23 -10.68 11.43
CA SER A 25 6.68 -12.03 11.55
C SER A 25 6.19 -12.25 12.98
N CYS A 26 5.01 -12.84 13.12
CA CYS A 26 4.40 -13.20 14.39
C CYS A 26 4.19 -14.72 14.41
N ASN A 27 4.71 -15.40 15.43
CA ASN A 27 4.41 -16.81 15.63
C ASN A 27 3.10 -16.92 16.41
N ILE A 28 2.06 -17.45 15.76
CA ILE A 28 0.76 -17.66 16.37
C ILE A 28 0.71 -19.12 16.84
N PRO A 29 0.62 -19.38 18.16
CA PRO A 29 0.49 -20.74 18.67
C PRO A 29 -0.64 -21.49 17.96
N ASP A 30 -0.43 -22.77 17.67
CA ASP A 30 -1.38 -23.67 17.01
C ASP A 30 -1.72 -23.34 15.54
N PHE A 31 -1.16 -22.27 14.96
CA PHE A 31 -1.32 -21.94 13.55
C PHE A 31 0.00 -22.07 12.79
N SER A 32 0.83 -21.04 12.84
CA SER A 32 2.15 -20.97 12.19
C SER A 32 2.75 -19.57 12.38
N THR A 33 3.94 -19.36 11.82
CA THR A 33 4.50 -18.02 11.65
C THR A 33 3.75 -17.29 10.53
N TYR A 34 3.17 -16.14 10.87
CA TYR A 34 2.44 -15.29 9.94
C TYR A 34 3.13 -13.94 9.78
N GLN A 35 3.10 -13.38 8.58
CA GLN A 35 3.75 -12.11 8.28
C GLN A 35 2.72 -10.98 8.19
N PHE A 36 3.01 -9.90 8.92
CA PHE A 36 2.16 -8.72 8.99
C PHE A 36 2.94 -7.46 8.65
N ALA A 37 2.20 -6.46 8.18
CA ALA A 37 2.64 -5.09 8.04
C ALA A 37 1.81 -4.19 8.96
N LEU A 38 2.48 -3.35 9.74
CA LEU A 38 1.86 -2.20 10.39
C LEU A 38 1.81 -1.06 9.38
N ILE A 39 0.61 -0.57 9.10
CA ILE A 39 0.38 0.48 8.12
C ILE A 39 -0.45 1.62 8.73
N CYS A 40 -0.32 2.82 8.17
CA CYS A 40 -1.20 3.95 8.40
C CYS A 40 -2.01 4.22 7.11
N PRO A 41 -3.27 3.76 7.03
CA PRO A 41 -4.10 3.94 5.85
C PRO A 41 -4.35 5.41 5.51
N TYR A 42 -4.42 5.71 4.22
CA TYR A 42 -4.92 6.98 3.71
C TYR A 42 -6.45 6.91 3.54
N THR A 43 -7.16 8.04 3.73
CA THR A 43 -8.63 8.18 3.81
C THR A 43 -9.42 7.66 2.62
N THR A 44 -8.82 7.66 1.45
CA THR A 44 -9.54 7.42 0.21
C THR A 44 -9.63 5.92 -0.02
N ASN A 45 -10.75 5.33 0.42
CA ASN A 45 -11.23 4.08 -0.13
C ASN A 45 -11.48 4.32 -1.63
N ILE A 46 -10.65 3.73 -2.48
CA ILE A 46 -10.85 3.77 -3.93
C ILE A 46 -11.90 2.71 -4.20
N ASN A 47 -13.16 3.05 -3.90
CA ASN A 47 -14.24 2.40 -4.63
C ASN A 47 -13.91 2.61 -6.11
N ALA A 48 -13.96 1.54 -6.89
CA ALA A 48 -13.60 1.48 -8.31
C ALA A 48 -14.41 2.44 -9.24
N ALA A 49 -15.11 3.42 -8.66
CA ALA A 49 -15.82 4.48 -9.34
C ALA A 49 -15.46 5.85 -8.74
N HIS A 50 -14.70 6.61 -9.53
CA HIS A 50 -14.87 8.05 -9.74
C HIS A 50 -14.29 9.06 -8.72
N ASN A 51 -13.55 10.04 -9.28
CA ASN A 51 -13.31 11.42 -8.80
C ASN A 51 -12.01 11.76 -8.05
N SER A 52 -10.87 11.75 -8.76
CA SER A 52 -10.12 12.98 -9.05
C SER A 52 -8.89 12.65 -9.92
N PHE A 53 -9.15 12.38 -11.20
CA PHE A 53 -8.07 12.34 -12.18
C PHE A 53 -7.75 13.78 -12.57
N ASP A 54 -6.48 14.19 -12.43
CA ASP A 54 -6.01 15.31 -13.23
C ASP A 54 -5.93 14.83 -14.69
N ASN A 55 -6.88 15.27 -15.50
CA ASN A 55 -7.02 14.89 -16.91
C ASN A 55 -5.77 15.22 -17.75
N ALA A 56 -4.90 16.13 -17.28
CA ALA A 56 -3.68 16.49 -18.00
C ALA A 56 -2.57 15.43 -17.88
N PHE A 57 -2.44 14.77 -16.73
CA PHE A 57 -1.33 13.84 -16.44
C PHE A 57 -1.76 12.44 -15.97
N ARG A 58 -3.07 12.18 -15.85
CA ARG A 58 -3.63 10.94 -15.26
C ARG A 58 -3.12 10.65 -13.84
N LEU A 59 -2.73 11.70 -13.12
CA LEU A 59 -2.31 11.58 -11.73
C LEU A 59 -3.56 11.50 -10.87
N MET A 60 -3.59 10.51 -9.98
CA MET A 60 -4.65 10.37 -9.00
C MET A 60 -4.23 11.13 -7.73
N CYS A 61 -4.98 12.16 -7.36
CA CYS A 61 -4.72 12.88 -6.11
C CYS A 61 -5.32 12.10 -4.94
N ILE A 62 -4.53 11.91 -3.89
CA ILE A 62 -4.98 11.36 -2.61
C ILE A 62 -4.77 12.40 -1.52
N LYS A 63 -5.72 12.47 -0.61
CA LYS A 63 -5.61 13.30 0.58
C LYS A 63 -5.13 12.46 1.74
N ALA A 64 -3.99 12.81 2.31
CA ALA A 64 -3.58 12.33 3.61
C ALA A 64 -4.50 12.93 4.67
N CYS A 65 -5.34 12.08 5.27
CA CYS A 65 -6.01 12.44 6.50
C CYS A 65 -5.09 12.05 7.67
N PRO A 66 -4.92 12.94 8.67
CA PRO A 66 -4.18 12.61 9.87
C PRO A 66 -4.95 11.54 10.65
N TYR A 67 -4.61 10.26 10.43
CA TYR A 67 -5.15 9.17 11.23
C TYR A 67 -4.25 8.86 12.41
N THR A 68 -4.86 8.87 13.59
CA THR A 68 -4.32 8.47 14.88
C THR A 68 -4.26 6.95 15.10
N VAL A 69 -4.58 6.15 14.07
CA VAL A 69 -4.71 4.69 14.18
C VAL A 69 -3.95 3.98 13.06
N SER A 70 -2.93 3.24 13.46
CA SER A 70 -2.24 2.27 12.62
C SER A 70 -2.97 0.92 12.70
N ILE A 71 -2.97 0.15 11.61
CA ILE A 71 -3.59 -1.18 11.56
C ILE A 71 -2.56 -2.23 11.11
N PHE A 72 -2.78 -3.47 11.53
CA PHE A 72 -2.04 -4.62 11.02
C PHE A 72 -2.78 -5.21 9.82
N ILE A 73 -2.08 -5.40 8.71
CA ILE A 73 -2.56 -6.17 7.56
C ILE A 73 -1.62 -7.34 7.30
N PRO A 74 -2.11 -8.44 6.73
CA PRO A 74 -1.23 -9.46 6.17
C PRO A 74 -0.33 -8.89 5.07
N ILE A 75 0.93 -9.31 4.99
CA ILE A 75 1.84 -8.83 3.93
C ILE A 75 1.31 -9.17 2.53
N TRP A 76 0.66 -10.33 2.35
CA TRP A 76 0.09 -10.73 1.06
C TRP A 76 -1.06 -9.83 0.60
N SER A 77 -1.65 -9.00 1.47
CA SER A 77 -2.64 -8.01 1.07
C SER A 77 -2.00 -6.80 0.39
N ILE A 78 -0.67 -6.63 0.48
CA ILE A 78 0.05 -5.59 -0.26
C ILE A 78 0.14 -6.01 -1.73
N VAL A 79 -0.47 -5.19 -2.60
CA VAL A 79 -0.45 -5.41 -4.04
C VAL A 79 0.88 -4.97 -4.61
N ARG A 80 1.32 -3.76 -4.26
CA ARG A 80 2.56 -3.14 -4.72
C ARG A 80 2.91 -1.88 -3.92
N GLY A 81 4.06 -1.28 -4.18
CA GLY A 81 4.42 0.03 -3.66
C GLY A 81 3.70 1.15 -4.38
N VAL A 82 3.86 2.37 -3.89
CA VAL A 82 3.50 3.54 -4.69
C VAL A 82 4.41 4.70 -4.32
N LEU A 83 4.74 5.50 -5.33
CA LEU A 83 5.35 6.80 -5.12
C LEU A 83 4.25 7.86 -4.96
N LEU A 84 4.28 8.54 -3.81
CA LEU A 84 3.49 9.74 -3.56
C LEU A 84 4.34 10.99 -3.72
N TYR A 85 3.85 11.94 -4.51
CA TYR A 85 4.46 13.26 -4.66
C TYR A 85 3.56 14.31 -3.99
N PRO A 86 4.04 15.13 -3.05
CA PRO A 86 3.21 16.12 -2.37
C PRO A 86 2.66 17.14 -3.37
N ASP A 87 1.38 17.47 -3.27
CA ASP A 87 0.76 18.55 -4.04
C ASP A 87 1.33 19.90 -3.55
N PRO A 88 1.99 20.69 -4.42
CA PRO A 88 2.54 21.98 -4.03
C PRO A 88 1.48 23.02 -3.65
N LYS A 89 0.21 22.78 -4.04
CA LYS A 89 -0.91 23.70 -3.85
C LYS A 89 -1.71 23.41 -2.59
N TYR A 90 -1.83 22.14 -2.20
CA TYR A 90 -2.64 21.71 -1.05
C TYR A 90 -1.80 20.94 -0.04
N LYS A 91 -1.80 21.41 1.21
CA LYS A 91 -1.18 20.68 2.31
C LYS A 91 -1.93 19.35 2.50
N ASP A 92 -1.16 18.29 2.71
CA ASP A 92 -1.66 16.93 2.94
C ASP A 92 -2.37 16.30 1.74
N GLU A 93 -2.13 16.80 0.52
CA GLU A 93 -2.54 16.13 -0.71
C GLU A 93 -1.31 15.63 -1.47
N TYR A 94 -1.46 14.50 -2.15
CA TYR A 94 -0.36 13.82 -2.82
C TYR A 94 -0.84 13.26 -4.16
N PHE A 95 -0.01 13.38 -5.19
CA PHE A 95 -0.19 12.69 -6.45
C PHE A 95 0.40 11.29 -6.39
N VAL A 96 -0.41 10.30 -6.76
CA VAL A 96 0.04 8.92 -6.99
C VAL A 96 0.76 8.85 -8.33
N VAL A 97 2.04 8.48 -8.30
CA VAL A 97 2.85 8.23 -9.49
C VAL A 97 2.86 6.73 -9.75
N GLU A 98 1.96 6.29 -10.63
CA GLU A 98 1.76 4.86 -10.93
C GLU A 98 2.92 4.22 -11.72
N HIS A 99 3.68 5.02 -12.48
CA HIS A 99 4.60 4.52 -13.50
C HIS A 99 5.96 4.02 -12.99
N ILE A 100 6.28 4.19 -11.69
CA ILE A 100 7.62 3.92 -11.15
C ILE A 100 7.72 2.55 -10.45
N ASP A 101 6.60 1.85 -10.23
CA ASP A 101 6.53 0.79 -9.22
C ASP A 101 6.61 -0.66 -9.74
N GLY A 102 7.03 -0.90 -10.99
CA GLY A 102 7.23 -2.28 -11.48
C GLY A 102 8.26 -3.05 -10.65
N ASP A 103 9.35 -2.38 -10.25
CA ASP A 103 10.55 -3.06 -9.75
C ASP A 103 10.72 -3.04 -8.22
N MET A 104 10.05 -2.13 -7.50
CA MET A 104 10.31 -1.95 -6.06
C MET A 104 9.79 -3.11 -5.20
N PHE A 105 8.76 -3.84 -5.65
CA PHE A 105 8.13 -4.93 -4.90
C PHE A 105 8.41 -6.31 -5.53
N HIS A 106 9.25 -6.39 -6.57
CA HIS A 106 9.65 -7.68 -7.13
C HIS A 106 10.33 -8.58 -6.10
N HIS A 107 11.05 -8.02 -5.13
CA HIS A 107 11.64 -8.79 -4.02
C HIS A 107 10.61 -9.41 -3.07
N ILE A 108 9.43 -8.81 -2.90
CA ILE A 108 8.33 -9.41 -2.12
C ILE A 108 7.72 -10.61 -2.88
N ASN A 109 7.61 -10.52 -4.21
CA ASN A 109 7.19 -11.66 -5.03
C ASN A 109 8.23 -12.77 -5.13
N GLU A 110 9.53 -12.46 -5.03
CA GLU A 110 10.59 -13.47 -4.86
C GLU A 110 10.49 -14.18 -3.51
N TRP A 111 10.22 -13.43 -2.43
CA TRP A 111 10.00 -14.00 -1.10
C TRP A 111 8.77 -14.94 -1.05
N ASN A 112 7.67 -14.56 -1.71
CA ASN A 112 6.46 -15.38 -1.79
C ASN A 112 6.65 -16.66 -2.63
N ARG A 113 7.48 -16.61 -3.69
CA ARG A 113 7.73 -17.79 -4.56
C ARG A 113 8.47 -18.90 -3.81
N HIS A 114 9.40 -18.57 -2.93
CA HIS A 114 10.10 -19.58 -2.10
C HIS A 114 9.19 -20.33 -1.12
N HIS A 115 7.98 -19.82 -0.85
CA HIS A 115 7.00 -20.46 0.03
C HIS A 115 6.10 -21.48 -0.70
N LEU A 116 6.01 -21.42 -2.04
CA LEU A 116 5.25 -22.37 -2.86
C LEU A 116 6.08 -23.58 -3.30
N ASP A 117 7.41 -23.50 -3.22
CA ASP A 117 8.33 -24.60 -3.56
C ASP A 117 8.65 -25.51 -2.35
N GLN A 118 7.98 -25.31 -1.20
CA GLN A 118 8.17 -26.09 0.04
C GLN A 118 6.90 -26.83 0.51
N GLU A 119 5.82 -26.84 -0.27
CA GLU A 119 4.69 -27.78 -0.14
C GLU A 119 4.85 -28.97 -1.10
#